data_AF-A0A7S2RE77-F1
#
_entry.id   AF-A0A7S2RE77-F1
#
_cell.length_a   1.000
_cell.length_b   1.000
_cell.length_c   1.000
_cell.angle_alpha   90.00
_cell.angle_beta   90.00
_cell.angle_gamma   90.00
#
_symmetry.space_group_name_H-M   'P 1'
#
loop_
_entity.id
_entity.type
_entity.pdbx_description
1 polymer ?
#
loop_
_entity_poly.entity_id
_entity_poly.type
_entity_poly.pdbx_seq_one_letter_code
_entity_poly.pdbx_strand_id
1 'polypeptide(L)'
;NDTDTDTDNQMAYKHANLWGQGAFPWQNDAEDGFRGTSPVKHYPPNAYGFYDMTGNVWEWMRGGKHKARIVRGASYVDSLDGSFNHAATLGARATLHGTTATGNVGFRCVKSPKRRTEYHFAYHDEQTHGKLAVQDEFGKQHSVPQQGWEDQYNWDDQDDEFNDEPKTTRKKRKVISKRSITSDEL
;
A
#
# COMPACT_ATOMS: atom_id res chain seq x y z
N ASN A 1 -11.57 25.03 -29.69
CA ASN A 1 -11.34 24.25 -28.45
C ASN A 1 -10.15 23.30 -28.57
N ASP A 2 -9.32 23.36 -29.61
CA ASP A 2 -8.19 22.41 -29.80
C ASP A 2 -6.85 22.87 -29.18
N THR A 3 -6.79 24.06 -28.59
CA THR A 3 -5.53 24.59 -28.03
C THR A 3 -5.21 24.02 -26.65
N ASP A 4 -6.22 23.69 -25.84
CA ASP A 4 -6.00 23.24 -24.45
C ASP A 4 -5.38 21.83 -24.40
N THR A 5 -5.86 20.92 -25.25
CA THR A 5 -5.41 19.52 -25.29
C THR A 5 -3.96 19.37 -25.73
N ASP A 6 -3.49 20.23 -26.63
CA ASP A 6 -2.11 20.19 -27.11
C ASP A 6 -1.13 20.65 -26.01
N THR A 7 -1.49 21.67 -25.23
CA THR A 7 -0.74 22.06 -24.02
C THR A 7 -0.70 20.95 -22.97
N ASP A 8 -1.83 20.28 -22.73
CA ASP A 8 -1.91 19.21 -21.74
C ASP A 8 -1.04 18.01 -22.14
N ASN A 9 -1.04 17.63 -23.42
CA ASN A 9 -0.17 16.58 -23.95
C ASN A 9 1.32 16.96 -23.83
N GLN A 10 1.68 18.18 -24.21
CA GLN A 10 3.06 18.67 -24.06
C GLN A 10 3.53 18.67 -22.61
N MET A 11 2.64 18.92 -21.66
CA MET A 11 2.95 18.80 -20.23
C MET A 11 3.06 17.33 -19.81
N ALA A 12 2.15 16.47 -20.25
CA ALA A 12 2.20 15.04 -19.93
C ALA A 12 3.51 14.38 -20.39
N TYR A 13 3.99 14.69 -21.61
CA TYR A 13 5.24 14.14 -22.16
C TYR A 13 6.50 14.48 -21.35
N LYS A 14 6.45 15.53 -20.52
CA LYS A 14 7.55 15.89 -19.60
C LYS A 14 7.50 15.12 -18.28
N HIS A 15 6.40 14.42 -17.99
CA HIS A 15 6.11 13.86 -16.68
C HIS A 15 5.75 12.37 -16.69
N ALA A 16 5.37 11.80 -17.83
CA ALA A 16 4.96 10.41 -17.95
C ALA A 16 5.24 9.87 -19.36
N ASN A 17 5.42 8.56 -19.43
CA ASN A 17 5.49 7.81 -20.69
C ASN A 17 4.09 7.30 -21.05
N LEU A 18 3.51 7.84 -22.10
CA LEU A 18 2.17 7.54 -22.62
C LEU A 18 2.27 7.30 -24.13
N TRP A 19 1.15 7.07 -24.80
CA TRP A 19 1.18 7.09 -26.25
C TRP A 19 1.38 8.53 -26.75
N GLY A 20 2.43 8.76 -27.55
CA GLY A 20 2.72 10.03 -28.21
C GLY A 20 1.68 10.40 -29.26
N GLN A 21 1.89 11.48 -30.01
CA GLN A 21 1.03 11.79 -31.15
C GLN A 21 1.20 10.73 -32.26
N GLY A 22 0.23 10.72 -33.17
CA GLY A 22 0.12 9.75 -34.24
C GLY A 22 -1.11 8.86 -34.13
N ALA A 23 -1.41 8.16 -35.22
CA ALA A 23 -2.58 7.31 -35.31
C ALA A 23 -2.36 5.99 -34.56
N PHE A 24 -2.91 5.85 -33.35
CA PHE A 24 -3.00 4.55 -32.68
C PHE A 24 -3.78 3.53 -33.54
N PRO A 25 -3.37 2.24 -33.63
CA PRO A 25 -2.16 1.61 -33.05
C PRO A 25 -0.94 1.60 -33.98
N TRP A 26 -0.98 2.35 -35.09
CA TRP A 26 -0.03 2.22 -36.20
C TRP A 26 1.19 3.15 -36.09
N GLN A 27 1.00 4.33 -35.50
CA GLN A 27 2.02 5.37 -35.43
C GLN A 27 2.05 5.99 -34.03
N ASN A 28 3.25 5.96 -33.43
CA ASN A 28 3.61 6.66 -32.20
C ASN A 28 4.91 7.43 -32.48
N ASP A 29 4.81 8.75 -32.50
CA ASP A 29 5.91 9.64 -32.81
C ASP A 29 6.86 9.85 -31.60
N ALA A 30 6.48 9.33 -30.42
CA ALA A 30 7.30 9.25 -29.21
C ALA A 30 7.83 10.61 -28.72
N GLU A 31 6.94 11.60 -28.64
CA GLU A 31 7.21 12.95 -28.14
C GLU A 31 7.65 12.97 -26.68
N ASP A 32 7.27 11.95 -25.92
CA ASP A 32 7.75 11.70 -24.55
C ASP A 32 9.10 10.96 -24.50
N GLY A 33 9.64 10.60 -25.65
CA GLY A 33 10.92 9.92 -25.84
C GLY A 33 10.84 8.40 -26.00
N PHE A 34 9.67 7.76 -25.85
CA PHE A 34 9.58 6.29 -25.83
C PHE A 34 8.34 5.74 -26.57
N ARG A 35 8.56 4.75 -27.44
CA ARG A 35 7.46 3.97 -28.07
C ARG A 35 6.97 2.79 -27.23
N GLY A 36 7.73 2.44 -26.21
CA GLY A 36 7.52 1.30 -25.34
C GLY A 36 7.82 1.69 -23.90
N THR A 37 8.26 0.76 -23.08
CA THR A 37 8.67 1.09 -21.70
C THR A 37 9.86 2.05 -21.67
N SER A 38 9.85 2.97 -20.71
CA SER A 38 10.99 3.83 -20.36
C SER A 38 11.73 3.26 -19.14
N PRO A 39 13.02 3.59 -18.94
CA PRO A 39 13.71 3.29 -17.68
C PRO A 39 12.94 3.84 -16.48
N VAL A 40 12.88 3.09 -15.38
CA VAL A 40 12.27 3.60 -14.14
C VAL A 40 13.01 4.86 -13.67
N LYS A 41 12.25 5.82 -13.13
CA LYS A 41 12.76 7.14 -12.70
C LYS A 41 13.32 8.01 -13.83
N HIS A 42 12.83 7.84 -15.06
CA HIS A 42 13.19 8.72 -16.17
C HIS A 42 12.60 10.13 -15.99
N TYR A 43 11.31 10.21 -15.67
CA TYR A 43 10.60 11.48 -15.46
C TYR A 43 10.74 11.98 -14.02
N PRO A 44 10.46 13.27 -13.76
CA PRO A 44 10.50 13.82 -12.40
C PRO A 44 9.57 13.08 -11.42
N PRO A 45 9.95 12.93 -10.14
CA PRO A 45 9.08 12.35 -9.15
C PRO A 45 7.92 13.29 -8.80
N ASN A 46 6.85 12.72 -8.25
CA ASN A 46 5.82 13.52 -7.58
C ASN A 46 6.32 14.09 -6.25
N ALA A 47 5.49 14.92 -5.60
CA ALA A 47 5.83 15.57 -4.31
C ALA A 47 6.18 14.61 -3.16
N TYR A 48 5.85 13.31 -3.29
CA TYR A 48 6.18 12.27 -2.31
C TYR A 48 7.46 11.49 -2.67
N GLY A 49 8.14 11.85 -3.75
CA GLY A 49 9.33 11.14 -4.23
C GLY A 49 9.03 9.86 -5.00
N PHE A 50 7.77 9.62 -5.41
CA PHE A 50 7.41 8.46 -6.24
C PHE A 50 7.51 8.79 -7.72
N TYR A 51 8.05 7.85 -8.48
CA TYR A 51 8.24 7.92 -9.92
C TYR A 51 7.23 7.02 -10.63
N ASP A 52 6.95 7.33 -11.90
CA ASP A 52 6.20 6.46 -12.82
C ASP A 52 4.85 6.01 -12.25
N MET A 53 4.15 6.89 -11.53
CA MET A 53 2.83 6.56 -10.95
C MET A 53 1.71 6.59 -12.02
N THR A 54 1.96 7.27 -13.13
CA THR A 54 1.10 7.38 -14.30
C THR A 54 1.94 7.05 -15.53
N GLY A 55 1.42 6.22 -16.42
CA GLY A 55 2.11 5.79 -17.63
C GLY A 55 3.18 4.74 -17.38
N ASN A 56 4.05 4.53 -18.37
CA ASN A 56 5.01 3.45 -18.48
C ASN A 56 4.31 2.08 -18.47
N VAL A 57 3.98 1.54 -17.31
CA VAL A 57 3.27 0.24 -17.21
C VAL A 57 2.11 0.32 -16.23
N TRP A 58 1.06 -0.43 -16.53
CA TRP A 58 0.03 -0.74 -15.55
C TRP A 58 0.65 -1.50 -14.39
N GLU A 59 0.24 -1.20 -13.16
CA GLU A 59 0.79 -1.85 -11.99
C GLU A 59 -0.23 -2.70 -11.25
N TRP A 60 0.13 -3.95 -10.99
CA TRP A 60 -0.67 -4.86 -10.17
C TRP A 60 -0.91 -4.31 -8.77
N MET A 61 -2.18 -4.32 -8.37
CA MET A 61 -2.59 -4.02 -7.01
C MET A 61 -2.93 -5.29 -6.25
N ARG A 62 -2.62 -5.28 -4.95
CA ARG A 62 -3.13 -6.30 -4.04
C ARG A 62 -4.65 -6.15 -3.89
N GLY A 63 -5.37 -7.26 -4.07
CA GLY A 63 -6.83 -7.33 -3.95
C GLY A 63 -7.51 -7.56 -5.29
N GLY A 64 -8.84 -7.65 -5.25
CA GLY A 64 -9.68 -8.03 -6.39
C GLY A 64 -10.71 -9.09 -6.01
N LYS A 65 -11.58 -9.45 -6.96
CA LYS A 65 -12.57 -10.52 -6.81
C LYS A 65 -12.09 -11.76 -7.56
N HIS A 66 -12.31 -12.95 -7.00
CA HIS A 66 -12.01 -14.23 -7.64
C HIS A 66 -10.63 -14.22 -8.34
N LYS A 67 -10.49 -14.82 -9.53
CA LYS A 67 -9.24 -14.81 -10.32
C LYS A 67 -8.88 -13.43 -10.90
N ALA A 68 -9.63 -12.38 -10.62
CA ALA A 68 -9.38 -11.04 -11.15
C ALA A 68 -8.55 -10.20 -10.17
N ARG A 69 -7.69 -9.34 -10.72
CA ARG A 69 -6.82 -8.43 -9.99
C ARG A 69 -6.93 -7.04 -10.61
N ILE A 70 -6.78 -6.02 -9.77
CA ILE A 70 -6.85 -4.63 -10.20
C ILE A 70 -5.46 -4.20 -10.67
N VAL A 71 -5.41 -3.45 -11.76
CA VAL A 71 -4.22 -2.69 -12.16
C VAL A 71 -4.50 -1.19 -12.11
N ARG A 72 -3.46 -0.39 -11.85
CA ARG A 72 -3.51 1.08 -11.74
C ARG A 72 -2.41 1.74 -12.58
N GLY A 73 -2.58 3.02 -12.90
CA GLY A 73 -1.50 3.85 -13.44
C GLY A 73 -1.55 4.11 -14.94
N ALA A 74 -2.31 3.35 -15.74
CA ALA A 74 -2.18 3.38 -17.21
C ALA A 74 -0.76 2.94 -17.67
N SER A 75 -0.50 2.97 -18.97
CA SER A 75 0.73 2.48 -19.57
C SER A 75 1.13 3.27 -20.82
N TYR A 76 2.29 2.96 -21.41
CA TYR A 76 2.79 3.59 -22.65
C TYR A 76 1.87 3.39 -23.88
N VAL A 77 0.84 2.55 -23.79
CA VAL A 77 -0.18 2.39 -24.86
C VAL A 77 -1.46 3.18 -24.61
N ASP A 78 -1.59 3.82 -23.45
CA ASP A 78 -2.78 4.56 -23.06
C ASP A 78 -2.65 6.05 -23.42
N SER A 79 -3.78 6.72 -23.69
CA SER A 79 -3.80 8.15 -24.02
C SER A 79 -4.04 9.00 -22.78
N LEU A 80 -3.66 10.27 -22.82
CA LEU A 80 -3.90 11.19 -21.71
C LEU A 80 -5.41 11.38 -21.43
N ASP A 81 -6.19 11.54 -22.49
CA ASP A 81 -7.61 11.90 -22.49
C ASP A 81 -8.57 10.71 -22.57
N GLY A 82 -8.08 9.51 -22.86
CA GLY A 82 -8.89 8.32 -23.12
C GLY A 82 -9.49 8.25 -24.52
N SER A 83 -9.02 9.05 -25.47
CA SER A 83 -9.38 8.92 -26.90
C SER A 83 -9.11 7.51 -27.45
N PHE A 84 -8.14 6.80 -26.88
CA PHE A 84 -7.92 5.37 -27.10
C PHE A 84 -7.41 4.68 -25.83
N ASN A 85 -7.67 3.38 -25.74
CA ASN A 85 -7.42 2.56 -24.55
C ASN A 85 -8.01 3.21 -23.29
N HIS A 86 -7.20 3.55 -22.28
CA HIS A 86 -7.67 4.21 -21.06
C HIS A 86 -7.14 5.64 -20.95
N ALA A 87 -7.92 6.53 -20.32
CA ALA A 87 -7.42 7.84 -19.91
C ALA A 87 -6.40 7.68 -18.78
N ALA A 88 -5.19 8.19 -18.97
CA ALA A 88 -4.08 8.16 -18.02
C ALA A 88 -4.23 9.14 -16.85
N THR A 89 -5.36 9.03 -16.15
CA THR A 89 -5.65 9.80 -14.94
C THR A 89 -5.09 9.12 -13.69
N LEU A 90 -4.95 9.86 -12.58
CA LEU A 90 -4.65 9.28 -11.27
C LEU A 90 -5.70 8.22 -10.83
N GLY A 91 -6.93 8.36 -11.37
CA GLY A 91 -8.06 7.47 -11.17
C GLY A 91 -8.05 6.20 -12.02
N ALA A 92 -7.15 6.07 -12.99
CA ALA A 92 -7.13 4.98 -13.96
C ALA A 92 -7.05 3.60 -13.28
N ARG A 93 -7.99 2.72 -13.61
CA ARG A 93 -8.04 1.31 -13.17
C ARG A 93 -8.55 0.44 -14.29
N ALA A 94 -7.92 -0.72 -14.41
CA ALA A 94 -8.47 -1.84 -15.15
C ALA A 94 -8.50 -3.09 -14.26
N THR A 95 -9.22 -4.11 -14.72
CA THR A 95 -9.27 -5.42 -14.07
C THR A 95 -8.79 -6.45 -15.06
N LEU A 96 -7.79 -7.22 -14.65
CA LEU A 96 -7.19 -8.27 -15.46
C LEU A 96 -7.29 -9.62 -14.74
N HIS A 97 -7.17 -10.71 -15.48
CA HIS A 97 -7.04 -12.03 -14.86
C HIS A 97 -5.69 -12.13 -14.15
N GLY A 98 -5.63 -12.78 -12.99
CA GLY A 98 -4.45 -12.83 -12.12
C GLY A 98 -3.27 -13.63 -12.69
N THR A 99 -3.46 -14.29 -13.84
CA THR A 99 -2.40 -14.96 -14.61
C THR A 99 -2.08 -14.22 -15.90
N THR A 100 -2.71 -13.08 -16.17
CA THR A 100 -2.41 -12.27 -17.35
C THR A 100 -0.98 -11.75 -17.25
N ALA A 101 -0.21 -11.89 -18.33
CA ALA A 101 1.11 -11.30 -18.46
C ALA A 101 1.16 -10.62 -19.83
N THR A 102 1.27 -9.30 -19.83
CA THR A 102 1.39 -8.48 -21.04
C THR A 102 2.59 -7.54 -20.91
N GLY A 103 3.14 -7.09 -22.03
CA GLY A 103 4.34 -6.23 -22.03
C GLY A 103 4.16 -4.86 -21.39
N ASN A 104 2.92 -4.45 -21.14
CA ASN A 104 2.56 -3.17 -20.55
C ASN A 104 2.05 -3.28 -19.09
N VAL A 105 2.25 -4.42 -18.43
CA VAL A 105 1.85 -4.62 -17.02
C VAL A 105 3.06 -5.06 -16.18
N GLY A 106 3.35 -4.28 -15.14
CA GLY A 106 4.36 -4.54 -14.12
C GLY A 106 3.80 -4.46 -12.70
N PHE A 107 4.67 -4.16 -11.73
CA PHE A 107 4.28 -3.97 -10.33
C PHE A 107 5.36 -3.21 -9.56
N ARG A 108 4.96 -2.63 -8.43
CA ARG A 108 5.87 -2.15 -7.38
C ARG A 108 5.50 -2.75 -6.03
N CYS A 109 6.49 -2.85 -5.15
CA CYS A 109 6.30 -3.43 -3.82
C CYS A 109 6.09 -2.34 -2.77
N VAL A 110 5.22 -2.63 -1.80
CA VAL A 110 5.02 -1.80 -0.61
C VAL A 110 5.27 -2.64 0.63
N LYS A 111 5.86 -2.03 1.66
CA LYS A 111 6.12 -2.66 2.95
C LYS A 111 5.37 -1.91 4.03
N SER A 112 4.70 -2.64 4.92
CA SER A 112 4.10 -2.03 6.10
C SER A 112 5.18 -1.40 6.99
N PRO A 113 4.91 -0.25 7.62
CA PRO A 113 5.82 0.28 8.63
C PRO A 113 5.99 -0.74 9.75
N LYS A 114 7.21 -0.86 10.28
CA LYS A 114 7.47 -1.69 11.46
C LYS A 114 6.55 -1.19 12.58
N ARG A 115 5.75 -2.07 13.17
CA ARG A 115 4.98 -1.71 14.37
C ARG A 115 5.98 -1.42 15.48
N ARG A 116 5.90 -0.24 16.09
CA ARG A 116 6.62 0.04 17.34
C ARG A 116 5.93 -0.77 18.44
N THR A 117 6.58 -1.83 18.90
CA THR A 117 6.12 -2.61 20.05
C THR A 117 6.68 -1.94 21.28
N GLU A 118 5.83 -1.28 22.05
CA GLU A 118 6.16 -0.79 23.39
C GLU A 118 5.92 -1.92 24.38
N TYR A 119 6.96 -2.28 25.14
CA TYR A 119 6.87 -3.21 26.25
C TYR A 119 6.53 -2.40 27.51
N HIS A 120 5.42 -2.73 28.17
CA HIS A 120 5.06 -2.16 29.46
C HIS A 120 5.24 -3.24 30.52
N PHE A 121 6.12 -2.99 31.49
CA PHE A 121 6.26 -3.83 32.67
C PHE A 121 5.32 -3.31 33.75
N ALA A 122 4.46 -4.18 34.28
CA ALA A 122 3.62 -3.88 35.42
C ALA A 122 4.14 -4.71 36.59
N TYR A 123 4.57 -4.03 37.66
CA TYR A 123 5.00 -4.68 38.90
C TYR A 123 3.82 -4.78 39.86
N HIS A 124 3.64 -5.96 40.46
CA HIS A 124 2.73 -6.17 41.57
C HIS A 124 3.57 -6.20 42.84
N ASP A 125 3.40 -5.21 43.71
CA ASP A 125 4.00 -5.24 45.04
C ASP A 125 3.03 -5.97 45.98
N GLU A 126 3.38 -7.22 46.32
CA GLU A 126 2.58 -8.07 47.20
C GLU A 126 2.49 -7.55 48.64
N GLN A 127 3.38 -6.65 49.06
CA GLN A 127 3.38 -6.13 50.43
C GLN A 127 2.44 -4.93 50.63
N THR A 128 2.15 -4.16 49.57
CA THR A 128 1.42 -2.88 49.71
C THR A 128 -0.02 -2.91 49.19
N HIS A 129 -0.50 -4.01 48.60
CA HIS A 129 -1.76 -4.03 47.82
C HIS A 129 -1.86 -2.81 46.87
N GLY A 130 -0.71 -2.37 46.35
CA GLY A 130 -0.57 -1.13 45.59
C GLY A 130 -1.10 -1.26 44.17
N LYS A 131 -1.77 -0.21 43.69
CA LYS A 131 -2.25 -0.10 42.30
C LYS A 131 -1.08 -0.22 41.32
N LEU A 132 -1.26 -1.01 40.26
CA LEU A 132 -0.32 -1.17 39.16
C LEU A 132 0.08 0.22 38.60
N ALA A 133 1.39 0.52 38.57
CA ALA A 133 1.94 1.74 37.99
C ALA A 133 2.79 1.40 36.76
N VAL A 134 2.61 2.16 35.67
CA VAL A 134 3.47 2.14 34.47
C VAL A 134 4.54 3.21 34.67
N GLN A 135 5.81 2.87 34.49
CA GLN A 135 6.89 3.86 34.46
C GLN A 135 7.31 4.12 33.01
N ASP A 136 7.37 5.38 32.59
CA ASP A 136 7.88 5.74 31.27
C ASP A 136 9.42 5.77 31.22
N GLU A 137 9.98 5.95 30.02
CA GLU A 137 11.43 6.04 29.78
C GLU A 137 12.11 7.25 30.43
N PHE A 138 11.33 8.16 31.01
CA PHE A 138 11.78 9.35 31.76
C PHE A 138 11.50 9.22 33.27
N GLY A 139 11.11 8.03 33.74
CA GLY A 139 10.91 7.72 35.15
C GLY A 139 9.56 8.13 35.74
N LYS A 140 8.64 8.67 34.94
CA LYS A 140 7.32 9.14 35.38
C LYS A 140 6.35 7.97 35.55
N GLN A 141 5.75 7.87 36.73
CA GLN A 141 4.74 6.85 37.03
C GLN A 141 3.33 7.30 36.62
N HIS A 142 2.61 6.41 35.93
CA HIS A 142 1.22 6.56 35.54
C HIS A 142 0.39 5.41 36.13
N SER A 143 -0.71 5.71 36.81
CA SER A 143 -1.60 4.69 37.37
C SER A 143 -2.35 3.94 36.26
N VAL A 144 -2.36 2.60 36.31
CA VAL A 144 -3.16 1.78 35.39
C VAL A 144 -4.62 1.74 35.89
N PRO A 145 -5.61 2.08 35.05
CA PRO A 145 -7.02 1.82 35.37
C PRO A 145 -7.26 0.31 35.47
N GLN A 146 -7.69 -0.18 36.64
CA GLN A 146 -7.88 -1.60 36.92
C GLN A 146 -9.17 -2.21 36.32
N GLN A 147 -10.00 -1.42 35.63
CA GLN A 147 -11.32 -1.87 35.20
C GLN A 147 -11.28 -2.56 33.83
N GLY A 148 -11.54 -3.87 33.79
CA GLY A 148 -11.91 -4.61 32.57
C GLY A 148 -10.87 -5.55 31.94
N TRP A 149 -9.90 -6.06 32.71
CA TRP A 149 -8.90 -7.04 32.21
C TRP A 149 -9.25 -8.51 32.44
N GLU A 150 -10.45 -8.81 32.96
CA GLU A 150 -10.96 -10.17 33.05
C GLU A 150 -11.53 -10.58 31.68
N ASP A 151 -10.87 -11.57 31.07
CA ASP A 151 -11.35 -12.47 30.02
C ASP A 151 -11.79 -11.88 28.67
N GLN A 152 -10.82 -11.68 27.78
CA GLN A 152 -11.03 -11.82 26.33
C GLN A 152 -9.91 -12.65 25.70
N TYR A 153 -9.92 -13.96 25.95
CA TYR A 153 -9.16 -14.93 25.17
C TYR A 153 -10.12 -15.61 24.19
N ASN A 154 -9.91 -15.42 22.88
CA ASN A 154 -10.39 -16.37 21.88
C ASN A 154 -9.16 -17.11 21.33
N TRP A 155 -9.04 -18.37 21.72
CA TRP A 155 -8.03 -19.30 21.25
C TRP A 155 -8.59 -19.95 19.99
N ASP A 156 -8.22 -19.45 18.82
CA ASP A 156 -8.33 -20.21 17.57
C ASP A 156 -7.08 -19.90 16.74
N ASP A 157 -6.04 -20.70 17.00
CA ASP A 157 -5.10 -21.12 15.98
C ASP A 157 -5.82 -22.21 15.18
N GLN A 158 -6.54 -21.82 14.13
CA GLN A 158 -6.95 -22.74 13.08
C GLN A 158 -6.39 -22.20 11.77
N ASP A 159 -5.61 -23.07 11.13
CA ASP A 159 -5.09 -22.92 9.80
C ASP A 159 -6.18 -22.41 8.85
N ASP A 160 -5.83 -21.47 7.97
CA ASP A 160 -6.73 -20.86 6.98
C ASP A 160 -7.20 -21.91 5.96
N GLU A 161 -8.13 -22.78 6.34
CA GLU A 161 -9.00 -23.52 5.44
C GLU A 161 -10.14 -22.60 5.00
N PHE A 162 -10.38 -22.57 3.69
CA PHE A 162 -11.27 -21.64 3.00
C PHE A 162 -12.73 -21.81 3.46
N ASN A 163 -13.27 -20.88 4.25
CA ASN A 163 -14.69 -20.86 4.59
C ASN A 163 -15.35 -19.48 4.34
N ASP A 164 -16.55 -19.53 3.77
CA ASP A 164 -17.19 -18.48 2.96
C ASP A 164 -18.28 -17.71 3.75
N GLU A 165 -17.91 -17.09 4.88
CA GLU A 165 -18.84 -16.32 5.73
C GLU A 165 -18.40 -14.86 6.02
N PRO A 166 -19.35 -13.94 6.32
CA PRO A 166 -19.14 -12.50 6.21
C PRO A 166 -18.23 -11.95 7.31
N LYS A 167 -17.16 -11.26 6.89
CA LYS A 167 -16.10 -10.71 7.75
C LYS A 167 -16.61 -9.58 8.65
N THR A 168 -16.78 -9.86 9.94
CA THR A 168 -16.84 -8.84 10.98
C THR A 168 -15.43 -8.32 11.30
N THR A 169 -15.37 -7.11 11.84
CA THR A 169 -14.22 -6.19 11.84
C THR A 169 -12.89 -6.78 12.38
N ARG A 170 -11.84 -6.78 11.54
CA ARG A 170 -10.48 -7.20 11.93
C ARG A 170 -9.87 -6.26 12.99
N LYS A 171 -9.91 -6.66 14.26
CA LYS A 171 -9.10 -6.03 15.34
C LYS A 171 -7.62 -6.42 15.18
N LYS A 172 -6.73 -5.42 15.28
CA LYS A 172 -5.27 -5.60 15.19
C LYS A 172 -4.77 -6.38 16.43
N ARG A 173 -4.26 -7.62 16.26
CA ARG A 173 -3.55 -8.37 17.32
C ARG A 173 -2.24 -7.66 17.68
N LYS A 174 -2.03 -7.37 18.97
CA LYS A 174 -0.76 -6.89 19.56
C LYS A 174 -0.17 -8.08 20.33
N VAL A 175 1.03 -8.53 19.95
CA VAL A 175 1.70 -9.66 20.62
C VAL A 175 2.37 -9.11 21.88
N ILE A 176 1.96 -9.59 23.05
CA ILE A 176 2.62 -9.29 24.32
C ILE A 176 3.28 -10.60 24.77
N SER A 177 4.59 -10.70 24.54
CA SER A 177 5.41 -11.76 25.13
C SER A 177 5.52 -11.51 26.63
N LYS A 178 4.87 -12.33 27.46
CA LYS A 178 5.13 -12.36 28.90
C LYS A 178 6.47 -13.05 29.12
N ARG A 179 7.51 -12.30 29.51
CA ARG A 179 8.73 -12.87 30.07
C ARG A 179 8.64 -12.67 31.58
N SER A 180 8.53 -13.75 32.34
CA SER A 180 8.72 -13.74 33.79
C SER A 180 10.22 -13.86 34.06
N ILE A 181 10.82 -12.83 34.64
CA ILE A 181 12.15 -12.91 35.24
C ILE A 181 11.93 -13.22 36.73
N THR A 182 12.56 -14.26 37.23
CA THR A 182 12.57 -14.61 38.66
C THR A 182 13.62 -13.76 39.39
N SER A 183 13.43 -13.55 40.69
CA SER A 183 14.24 -12.68 41.55
C SER A 183 15.76 -12.92 41.50
N ASP A 184 16.18 -14.09 41.05
CA ASP A 184 17.58 -14.52 41.07
C ASP A 184 18.40 -13.98 39.88
N GLU A 185 17.76 -13.25 38.95
CA GLU A 185 18.41 -12.60 37.80
C GLU A 185 18.55 -11.06 37.95
N LEU A 186 18.42 -10.51 39.17
CA LEU A 186 18.68 -9.10 39.49
C LEU A 186 20.05 -8.88 40.16
#